data_AF-A0A1Y2AYF7-F1
#
_entry.id   AF-A0A1Y2AYF7-F1
#
_cell.length_a   1.000
_cell.length_b   1.000
_cell.length_c   1.000
_cell.angle_alpha   90.00
_cell.angle_beta   90.00
_cell.angle_gamma   90.00
#
_symmetry.space_group_name_H-M   'P 1'
#
loop_
_entity.id
_entity.type
_entity.pdbx_description
1 polymer ?
#
loop_
_entity_poly.entity_id
_entity_poly.type
_entity_poly.pdbx_seq_one_letter_code
_entity_poly.pdbx_strand_id
1 'polypeptide(L)'
;MTFRHTKKYLSMYHVKAGFQLIETDRYKVTGKKECCLIATKEWNKGDLIKYCSGVLCPITSEELKKLEGEDFSIMFSAVLKCNALFLGPGRFVNHDCQPNCEFVSYNRASMIVNFRVIRDIKLGEELTVFYSDSYFGINNCDCLCESCEK
;
A
#
# COMPACT_ATOMS: atom_id res chain seq x y z
N MET A 1 4.17 -20.26 0.75
CA MET A 1 4.61 -19.02 1.45
C MET A 1 6.04 -19.24 1.93
N THR A 2 7.02 -18.42 1.50
CA THR A 2 8.44 -18.64 1.86
C THR A 2 8.78 -18.00 3.21
N PHE A 3 9.73 -18.57 3.96
CA PHE A 3 10.17 -18.04 5.27
C PHE A 3 10.59 -16.55 5.21
N ARG A 4 11.16 -16.11 4.08
CA ARG A 4 11.52 -14.70 3.84
C ARG A 4 10.29 -13.78 3.78
N HIS A 5 9.17 -14.26 3.24
CA HIS A 5 7.93 -13.50 3.16
C HIS A 5 7.25 -13.40 4.54
N THR A 6 7.21 -14.50 5.30
CA THR A 6 6.70 -14.51 6.68
C THR A 6 7.47 -13.53 7.57
N LYS A 7 8.81 -13.48 7.45
CA LYS A 7 9.64 -12.51 8.18
C LYS A 7 9.25 -11.05 7.94
N LYS A 8 8.78 -10.69 6.74
CA LYS A 8 8.32 -9.31 6.46
C LYS A 8 7.10 -8.95 7.31
N TYR A 9 6.11 -9.84 7.41
CA TYR A 9 4.94 -9.62 8.25
C TYR A 9 5.30 -9.56 9.74
N LEU A 10 6.13 -10.48 10.23
CA LEU A 10 6.59 -10.43 11.63
C LEU A 10 7.31 -9.11 11.95
N SER A 11 8.04 -8.56 10.97
CA SER A 11 8.78 -7.30 11.16
C SER A 11 7.88 -6.08 11.35
N MET A 12 6.60 -6.13 10.96
CA MET A 12 5.62 -5.06 11.24
C MET A 12 5.44 -4.83 12.74
N TYR A 13 5.65 -5.86 13.57
CA TYR A 13 5.49 -5.80 15.02
C TYR A 13 6.79 -5.48 15.76
N HIS A 14 7.85 -5.12 15.03
CA HIS A 14 9.08 -4.68 15.65
C HIS A 14 8.86 -3.34 16.38
N VAL A 15 9.46 -3.15 17.56
CA VAL A 15 9.30 -1.93 18.39
C VAL A 15 9.68 -0.62 17.67
N LYS A 16 10.47 -0.71 16.59
CA LYS A 16 10.87 0.41 15.73
C LYS A 16 10.03 0.56 14.46
N ALA A 17 8.92 -0.19 14.31
CA ALA A 17 8.06 -0.12 13.12
C ALA A 17 7.46 1.28 12.95
N GLY A 18 6.98 1.88 14.05
CA GLY A 18 6.41 3.22 14.06
C GLY A 18 5.01 3.32 13.42
N PHE A 19 4.35 2.18 13.20
CA PHE A 19 2.97 2.07 12.78
C PHE A 19 2.35 0.79 13.37
N GLN A 20 1.04 0.67 13.27
CA GLN A 20 0.29 -0.54 13.63
C GLN A 20 -0.80 -0.82 12.59
N LEU A 21 -1.13 -2.10 12.41
CA LEU A 21 -2.25 -2.54 11.59
C LEU A 21 -3.53 -2.54 12.43
N ILE A 22 -4.58 -1.87 11.96
CA ILE A 22 -5.90 -1.87 12.60
C ILE A 22 -7.00 -2.20 11.58
N GLU A 23 -8.16 -2.64 12.07
CA GLU A 23 -9.36 -2.75 11.24
C GLU A 23 -9.90 -1.34 10.90
N THR A 24 -10.41 -1.17 9.68
CA THR A 24 -11.07 0.08 9.25
C THR A 24 -12.42 -0.22 8.62
N ASP A 25 -13.36 0.68 8.88
CA ASP A 25 -14.73 0.65 8.40
C ASP A 25 -14.96 1.60 7.22
N ARG A 26 -13.91 2.27 6.74
CA ARG A 26 -14.03 3.30 5.70
C ARG A 26 -14.53 2.74 4.36
N TYR A 27 -14.02 1.59 3.93
CA TYR A 27 -14.29 1.03 2.61
C TYR A 27 -15.40 -0.05 2.62
N LYS A 28 -16.39 0.10 3.51
CA LYS A 28 -17.52 -0.84 3.77
C LYS A 28 -18.26 -1.37 2.54
N VAL A 29 -18.18 -0.68 1.40
CA VAL A 29 -18.77 -1.12 0.13
C VAL A 29 -18.25 -2.49 -0.31
N THR A 30 -17.08 -2.92 0.16
CA THR A 30 -16.53 -4.25 -0.14
C THR A 30 -17.25 -5.41 0.56
N GLY A 31 -18.05 -5.13 1.61
CA GLY A 31 -18.70 -6.16 2.43
C GLY A 31 -17.73 -7.02 3.24
N LYS A 32 -16.46 -6.61 3.33
CA LYS A 32 -15.37 -7.33 4.00
C LYS A 32 -14.75 -6.50 5.12
N LYS A 33 -13.99 -7.17 6.00
CA LYS A 33 -13.15 -6.51 6.99
C LYS A 33 -11.91 -5.96 6.28
N GLU A 34 -11.79 -4.65 6.27
CA GLU A 34 -10.63 -3.94 5.72
C GLU A 34 -9.66 -3.55 6.83
N CYS A 35 -8.43 -3.22 6.47
CA CYS A 35 -7.42 -2.77 7.41
C CYS A 35 -6.70 -1.51 6.91
N CYS A 36 -6.11 -0.77 7.84
CA CYS A 36 -5.21 0.34 7.53
C CYS A 36 -3.99 0.33 8.45
N LEU A 37 -2.97 1.11 8.09
CA LEU A 37 -1.80 1.33 8.92
C LEU A 37 -1.86 2.71 9.57
N ILE A 38 -1.83 2.74 10.90
CA ILE A 38 -1.85 3.97 11.68
C ILE A 38 -0.48 4.25 12.28
N ALA A 39 -0.01 5.49 12.17
CA ALA A 39 1.24 5.94 12.77
C ALA A 39 1.19 5.84 14.32
N THR A 40 2.19 5.21 14.92
CA THR A 40 2.34 5.09 16.39
C THR A 40 3.40 6.04 16.96
N LYS A 41 3.94 6.90 16.10
CA LYS A 41 4.86 7.99 16.41
C LYS A 41 4.72 9.07 15.35
N GLU A 42 5.29 10.23 15.60
CA GLU A 42 5.46 11.24 14.57
C GLU A 42 6.50 10.81 13.53
N TRP A 43 6.27 11.21 12.29
CA TRP A 43 7.21 11.05 11.18
C TRP A 43 7.49 12.39 10.53
N ASN A 44 8.72 12.58 10.09
CA ASN A 44 9.13 13.79 9.38
C ASN A 44 9.20 13.51 7.89
N LYS A 45 8.97 14.55 7.08
CA LYS A 45 9.22 14.51 5.64
C LYS A 45 10.61 13.95 5.33
N GLY A 46 10.66 12.95 4.45
CA GLY A 46 11.87 12.26 4.02
C GLY A 46 12.16 10.96 4.76
N ASP A 47 11.47 10.69 5.88
CA ASP A 47 11.65 9.44 6.63
C ASP A 47 11.28 8.21 5.78
N LEU A 48 11.98 7.10 6.05
CA LEU A 48 11.73 5.81 5.41
C LEU A 48 11.00 4.84 6.34
N ILE A 49 9.93 4.24 5.85
CA ILE A 49 9.13 3.26 6.61
C ILE A 49 9.71 1.86 6.39
N LYS A 50 10.73 1.53 7.19
CA LYS A 50 11.60 0.35 6.98
C LYS A 50 10.89 -1.01 7.11
N TYR A 51 9.83 -1.10 7.91
CA TYR A 51 9.18 -2.35 8.27
C TYR A 51 7.88 -2.64 7.51
N CYS A 52 7.58 -1.82 6.49
CA CYS A 52 6.35 -1.91 5.70
C CYS A 52 6.59 -2.34 4.25
N SER A 53 7.75 -2.90 3.91
CA SER A 53 8.08 -3.17 2.49
C SER A 53 7.05 -4.10 1.80
N GLY A 54 6.65 -3.74 0.59
CA GLY A 54 5.89 -4.59 -0.32
C GLY A 54 6.77 -5.34 -1.34
N VAL A 55 6.17 -6.26 -2.07
CA VAL A 55 6.79 -7.01 -3.17
C VAL A 55 5.85 -7.01 -4.36
N LEU A 56 6.38 -6.65 -5.54
CA LEU A 56 5.69 -6.78 -6.81
C LEU A 56 5.94 -8.18 -7.39
N CYS A 57 4.88 -8.89 -7.74
CA CYS A 57 4.94 -10.13 -8.50
C CYS A 57 4.29 -9.89 -9.85
N PRO A 58 5.07 -9.73 -10.94
CA PRO A 58 4.53 -9.59 -12.29
C PRO A 58 3.56 -10.72 -12.62
N ILE A 59 2.47 -10.38 -13.28
CA ILE A 59 1.48 -11.35 -13.76
C ILE A 59 1.25 -11.15 -15.27
N THR A 60 0.95 -12.25 -15.94
CA THR A 60 0.58 -12.29 -17.35
C THR A 60 -0.85 -11.81 -17.57
N SER A 61 -1.20 -11.47 -18.82
CA SER A 61 -2.57 -11.10 -19.17
C SER A 61 -3.58 -12.25 -18.97
N GLU A 62 -3.15 -13.51 -19.07
CA GLU A 62 -4.01 -14.67 -18.81
C GLU A 62 -4.28 -14.84 -17.31
N GLU A 63 -3.26 -14.66 -16.47
CA GLU A 63 -3.42 -14.66 -15.01
C GLU A 63 -4.30 -13.51 -14.55
N LEU A 64 -4.14 -12.31 -15.13
CA LEU A 64 -4.97 -11.15 -14.82
C LEU A 64 -6.46 -11.45 -15.04
N LYS A 65 -6.82 -12.06 -16.18
CA LYS A 65 -8.22 -12.45 -16.47
C LYS A 65 -8.76 -13.46 -15.46
N LYS A 66 -7.92 -14.35 -14.93
CA LYS A 66 -8.32 -15.32 -13.91
C LYS A 66 -8.50 -14.69 -12.52
N LEU A 67 -7.94 -13.50 -12.31
CA LEU A 67 -8.02 -12.72 -11.08
C LEU A 67 -9.08 -11.60 -11.17
N GLU A 68 -9.77 -11.46 -12.30
CA GLU A 68 -10.86 -10.49 -12.43
C GLU A 68 -11.99 -10.83 -11.45
N GLY A 69 -12.37 -9.85 -10.62
CA GLY A 69 -13.37 -10.02 -9.56
C GLY A 69 -12.81 -10.52 -8.22
N GLU A 70 -11.52 -10.87 -8.17
CA GLU A 70 -10.84 -11.24 -6.93
C GLU A 70 -10.23 -10.03 -6.22
N ASP A 71 -10.15 -10.12 -4.90
CA ASP A 71 -9.74 -9.03 -4.01
C ASP A 71 -8.22 -9.02 -3.80
N PHE A 72 -7.50 -8.84 -4.90
CA PHE A 72 -6.06 -8.71 -4.91
C PHE A 72 -5.64 -7.28 -5.17
N SER A 73 -4.59 -6.83 -4.47
CA SER A 73 -3.93 -5.56 -4.73
C SER A 73 -3.14 -5.65 -6.04
N ILE A 74 -3.82 -5.46 -7.17
CA ILE A 74 -3.20 -5.45 -8.50
C ILE A 74 -2.78 -4.03 -8.82
N MET A 75 -1.50 -3.81 -9.06
CA MET A 75 -0.97 -2.51 -9.47
C MET A 75 -0.35 -2.60 -10.86
N PHE A 76 -0.55 -1.57 -11.67
CA PHE A 76 0.22 -1.40 -12.89
C PHE A 76 1.61 -0.84 -12.54
N SER A 77 2.66 -1.58 -12.87
CA SER A 77 4.02 -1.09 -12.71
C SER A 77 4.49 -0.44 -14.00
N ALA A 78 4.59 0.90 -14.02
CA ALA A 78 5.12 1.63 -15.17
C ALA A 78 6.58 1.24 -15.50
N VAL A 79 7.35 0.84 -14.48
CA VAL A 79 8.75 0.41 -14.63
C VAL A 79 8.83 -0.95 -15.34
N LEU A 80 7.95 -1.89 -14.98
CA LEU A 80 7.92 -3.24 -15.57
C LEU A 80 7.03 -3.32 -16.82
N LYS A 81 6.22 -2.27 -17.06
CA LYS A 81 5.22 -2.20 -18.12
C LYS A 81 4.24 -3.38 -18.09
N CYS A 82 3.88 -3.83 -16.90
CA CYS A 82 2.95 -4.94 -16.70
C CYS A 82 2.13 -4.75 -15.42
N ASN A 83 1.03 -5.49 -15.34
CA ASN A 83 0.31 -5.66 -14.10
C ASN A 83 1.11 -6.57 -13.16
N ALA A 84 1.04 -6.29 -11.87
CA ALA A 84 1.71 -7.05 -10.84
C ALA A 84 0.84 -7.13 -9.59
N LEU A 85 0.87 -8.29 -8.93
CA LEU A 85 0.34 -8.42 -7.58
C LEU A 85 1.25 -7.68 -6.60
N PHE A 86 0.66 -6.86 -5.75
CA PHE A 86 1.35 -6.19 -4.66
C PHE A 86 1.10 -6.90 -3.34
N LEU A 87 2.15 -7.51 -2.80
CA LEU A 87 2.08 -8.42 -1.65
C LEU A 87 2.99 -7.95 -0.51
N GLY A 88 2.82 -8.56 0.66
CA GLY A 88 3.59 -8.23 1.86
C GLY A 88 2.95 -7.09 2.67
N PRO A 89 3.61 -6.64 3.74
CA PRO A 89 3.10 -5.58 4.64
C PRO A 89 2.54 -4.35 3.94
N GLY A 90 3.20 -3.90 2.86
CA GLY A 90 2.80 -2.71 2.12
C GLY A 90 1.40 -2.76 1.51
N ARG A 91 0.80 -3.96 1.36
CA ARG A 91 -0.56 -4.12 0.83
C ARG A 91 -1.66 -3.49 1.69
N PHE A 92 -1.35 -3.16 2.95
CA PHE A 92 -2.28 -2.55 3.89
C PHE A 92 -2.19 -1.01 3.93
N VAL A 93 -1.30 -0.42 3.13
CA VAL A 93 -1.20 1.05 2.99
C VAL A 93 -2.27 1.47 1.98
N ASN A 94 -3.29 2.19 2.45
CA ASN A 94 -4.43 2.55 1.61
C ASN A 94 -4.14 3.72 0.66
N HIS A 95 -5.08 3.92 -0.26
CA HIS A 95 -5.06 5.04 -1.18
C HIS A 95 -5.54 6.33 -0.52
N ASP A 96 -4.86 7.43 -0.80
CA ASP A 96 -5.43 8.78 -0.69
C ASP A 96 -4.98 9.66 -1.87
N CYS A 97 -5.88 10.50 -2.39
CA CYS A 97 -5.58 11.43 -3.49
C CYS A 97 -4.59 12.53 -3.10
N GLN A 98 -4.45 12.83 -1.80
CA GLN A 98 -3.43 13.72 -1.23
C GLN A 98 -2.65 12.97 -0.13
N PRO A 99 -1.84 11.97 -0.52
CA PRO A 99 -1.24 11.04 0.42
C PRO A 99 -0.15 11.68 1.29
N ASN A 100 0.27 10.97 2.34
CA ASN A 100 1.42 11.36 3.15
C ASN A 100 2.69 10.52 2.92
N CYS A 101 2.58 9.45 2.14
CA CYS A 101 3.70 8.63 1.70
C CYS A 101 3.74 8.49 0.17
N GLU A 102 4.91 8.09 -0.34
CA GLU A 102 5.10 7.69 -1.74
C GLU A 102 5.86 6.37 -1.84
N PHE A 103 5.68 5.67 -2.95
CA PHE A 103 6.43 4.45 -3.26
C PHE A 103 7.88 4.77 -3.63
N VAL A 104 8.83 4.02 -3.06
CA VAL A 104 10.26 4.11 -3.38
C VAL A 104 10.81 2.72 -3.66
N SER A 105 11.46 2.55 -4.81
CA SER A 105 12.22 1.33 -5.12
C SER A 105 13.69 1.67 -5.37
N TYR A 106 14.57 1.06 -4.57
CA TYR A 106 16.02 1.29 -4.66
C TYR A 106 16.70 0.39 -5.69
N ASN A 107 16.11 -0.76 -6.01
CA ASN A 107 16.68 -1.71 -6.94
C ASN A 107 15.56 -2.39 -7.73
N ARG A 108 15.54 -2.12 -9.04
CA ARG A 108 14.56 -2.69 -9.97
C ARG A 108 14.63 -4.22 -10.07
N ALA A 109 15.77 -4.85 -9.80
CA ALA A 109 15.87 -6.32 -9.78
C ALA A 109 15.24 -6.94 -8.53
N SER A 110 15.07 -6.17 -7.45
CA SER A 110 14.60 -6.70 -6.16
C SER A 110 13.10 -6.92 -6.09
N MET A 111 12.32 -6.27 -6.95
CA MET A 111 10.84 -6.19 -6.89
C MET A 111 10.30 -5.68 -5.54
N ILE A 112 11.16 -5.15 -4.67
CA ILE A 112 10.78 -4.62 -3.37
C ILE A 112 10.40 -3.16 -3.52
N VAL A 113 9.27 -2.80 -2.91
CA VAL A 113 8.77 -1.44 -2.80
C VAL A 113 8.80 -1.04 -1.32
N ASN A 114 9.33 0.14 -1.05
CA ASN A 114 9.32 0.76 0.27
C ASN A 114 8.50 2.04 0.21
N PHE A 115 8.33 2.69 1.36
CA PHE A 115 7.56 3.90 1.49
C PHE A 115 8.44 5.02 2.08
N ARG A 116 8.32 6.20 1.50
CA ARG A 116 8.95 7.43 2.01
C ARG A 116 7.87 8.43 2.36
N VAL A 117 8.05 9.09 3.49
CA VAL A 117 7.16 10.13 3.99
C VAL A 117 7.38 11.42 3.18
N ILE A 118 6.31 12.01 2.63
CA ILE A 118 6.39 13.21 1.75
C ILE A 118 5.95 14.50 2.44
N ARG A 119 5.29 14.40 3.59
CA ARG A 119 4.96 15.48 4.53
C ARG A 119 4.94 14.91 5.95
N ASP A 120 5.06 15.76 6.95
CA ASP A 120 5.01 15.29 8.35
C ASP A 120 3.70 14.55 8.64
N ILE A 121 3.79 13.50 9.45
CA ILE A 121 2.68 12.61 9.83
C ILE A 121 2.57 12.62 11.34
N LYS A 122 1.36 12.91 11.84
CA LYS A 122 1.09 12.96 13.28
C LYS A 122 0.87 11.56 13.86
N LEU A 123 1.08 11.42 15.17
CA LEU A 123 0.65 10.22 15.89
C LEU A 123 -0.86 10.01 15.69
N GLY A 124 -1.25 8.78 15.35
CA GLY A 124 -2.64 8.41 15.09
C GLY A 124 -3.12 8.68 13.65
N GLU A 125 -2.31 9.30 12.80
CA GLU A 125 -2.66 9.52 11.39
C GLU A 125 -2.45 8.25 10.55
N GLU A 126 -3.32 8.02 9.57
CA GLU A 126 -3.22 6.89 8.64
C GLU A 126 -2.07 7.09 7.64
N LEU A 127 -1.29 6.04 7.39
CA LEU A 127 -0.29 6.02 6.32
C LEU A 127 -0.97 5.73 4.99
N THR A 128 -0.85 6.65 4.03
CA THR A 128 -1.52 6.55 2.73
C THR A 128 -0.56 6.83 1.58
N VAL A 129 -0.87 6.27 0.40
CA VAL A 129 -0.12 6.48 -0.85
C VAL A 129 -1.06 6.78 -2.00
N PHE A 130 -0.54 7.36 -3.07
CA PHE A 130 -1.27 7.47 -4.33
C PHE A 130 -1.06 6.21 -5.17
N TYR A 131 -2.14 5.49 -5.48
CA TYR A 131 -2.08 4.25 -6.28
C TYR A 131 -1.85 4.54 -7.76
N SER A 132 -2.77 5.27 -8.39
CA SER A 132 -2.68 5.78 -9.77
C SER A 132 -3.84 6.74 -10.04
N ASP A 133 -3.84 7.43 -11.17
CA ASP A 133 -4.88 8.38 -11.58
C ASP A 133 -6.25 7.75 -11.87
N SER A 134 -6.33 6.43 -12.05
CA SER A 134 -7.58 5.77 -12.43
C SER A 134 -7.69 4.36 -11.84
N TYR A 135 -7.29 4.22 -10.57
CA TYR A 135 -7.44 2.96 -9.86
C TYR A 135 -8.92 2.70 -9.51
N PHE A 136 -9.63 3.75 -9.05
CA PHE A 136 -11.05 3.69 -8.69
C PHE A 136 -11.92 4.35 -9.77
N GLY A 137 -11.96 3.74 -10.95
CA GLY A 137 -12.64 4.31 -12.11
C GLY A 137 -11.83 5.42 -12.79
N ILE A 138 -12.40 6.01 -13.87
CA ILE A 138 -11.73 7.06 -14.64
C ILE A 138 -11.52 8.28 -13.74
N ASN A 139 -10.28 8.78 -13.68
CA ASN A 139 -9.89 9.90 -12.82
C ASN A 139 -10.23 9.68 -11.33
N ASN A 140 -10.22 8.43 -10.86
CA ASN A 140 -10.57 8.06 -9.48
C ASN A 140 -11.98 8.53 -9.06
N CYS A 141 -12.94 8.55 -9.99
CA CYS A 141 -14.31 9.02 -9.73
C CYS A 141 -15.05 8.24 -8.63
N ASP A 142 -14.66 6.99 -8.39
CA ASP A 142 -15.26 6.11 -7.37
C ASP A 142 -14.40 6.02 -6.10
N CYS A 143 -13.43 6.93 -5.93
CA CYS A 143 -12.53 6.94 -4.78
C CYS A 143 -13.24 7.36 -3.49
N LEU A 144 -12.97 6.61 -2.41
CA LEU A 144 -13.55 6.80 -1.08
C LEU A 144 -12.52 7.29 -0.04
N CYS A 145 -11.43 7.91 -0.49
CA CYS A 145 -10.40 8.45 0.41
C CYS A 145 -10.85 9.74 1.10
N GLU A 146 -10.23 10.08 2.23
CA GLU A 146 -10.60 11.25 3.02
C GLU A 146 -10.45 12.55 2.23
N SER A 147 -9.44 12.65 1.36
CA SER A 147 -9.24 13.85 0.53
C SER A 147 -10.32 14.08 -0.52
N CYS A 148 -11.05 13.04 -0.95
CA CYS A 148 -12.17 13.17 -1.89
C CYS A 148 -13.50 13.48 -1.18
N GLU A 149 -13.60 13.27 0.14
CA GLU A 149 -14.79 13.57 0.92
C GLU A 149 -14.93 15.07 1.27
N LYS A 150 -13.86 15.85 1.10
CA LYS A 150 -13.77 17.29 1.43
C LYS A 150 -14.13 18.16 0.24
#